data_AF-A0A960QY36-F1
#
_entry.id   AF-A0A960QY36-F1
#
_cell.length_a   1.000
_cell.length_b   1.000
_cell.length_c   1.000
_cell.angle_alpha   90.00
_cell.angle_beta   90.00
_cell.angle_gamma   90.00
#
_symmetry.space_group_name_H-M   'P 1'
#
loop_
_entity.id
_entity.type
_entity.pdbx_description
1 polymer ?
#
loop_
_entity_poly.entity_id
_entity_poly.type
_entity_poly.pdbx_seq_one_letter_code
_entity_poly.pdbx_strand_id
1 'polypeptide(L)'
;LPVKADGTYWMENGGWDNGRSVDEVAAYIAYALRVLKNVDLPCAGFTTPGGFGNGGKGELSRAGLQAVRSVFGTEVPHYFKYVVTEPGESTQPRVEFASGLTSDAPECIVNVPACTGDWFGGWDATSVGEIGPSIDRFITTDFLSGRLVEVIGSGEPAAFLCHWPGLYCHGAETGFRIFQGVVKRVNQAYGDRIRWMKLSEIARYWAAKELTAWMRDARTLDLRAPFACDGFTMRIATKGEPKNVRVKADENLSRVQDADRPLKRGQWRTTTGRDGIEVCFDLPKGVSQLRWE
;
A
#
# COMPACT_ATOMS: atom_id res chain seq x y z
N LEU A 1 12.95 -10.32 18.66
CA LEU A 1 14.02 -9.30 18.52
C LEU A 1 15.29 -9.83 19.18
N PRO A 2 16.48 -9.60 18.61
CA PRO A 2 17.74 -10.00 19.25
C PRO A 2 17.88 -9.36 20.63
N VAL A 3 18.06 -10.20 21.64
CA VAL A 3 18.22 -9.81 23.05
C VAL A 3 19.70 -9.85 23.40
N LYS A 4 20.16 -8.88 24.18
CA LYS A 4 21.49 -8.84 24.80
C LYS A 4 21.55 -9.80 25.98
N ALA A 5 22.76 -10.09 26.45
CA ALA A 5 22.95 -10.94 27.62
C ALA A 5 22.31 -10.36 28.90
N ASP A 6 22.11 -9.04 28.98
CA ASP A 6 21.48 -8.34 30.11
C ASP A 6 19.94 -8.31 30.03
N GLY A 7 19.33 -8.97 29.04
CA GLY A 7 17.88 -8.99 28.83
C GLY A 7 17.32 -7.77 28.09
N THR A 8 18.13 -6.77 27.75
CA THR A 8 17.73 -5.64 26.90
C THR A 8 17.81 -5.99 25.42
N TYR A 9 17.26 -5.16 24.53
CA TYR A 9 17.29 -5.42 23.09
C TYR A 9 18.45 -4.70 22.39
N TRP A 10 19.00 -5.32 21.35
CA TRP A 10 19.99 -4.68 20.46
C TRP A 10 19.38 -3.57 19.62
N MET A 11 18.10 -3.70 19.30
CA MET A 11 17.37 -2.76 18.47
C MET A 11 16.75 -1.66 19.33
N GLU A 12 16.86 -0.41 18.90
CA GLU A 12 16.25 0.75 19.54
C GLU A 12 14.74 0.53 19.78
N ASN A 13 14.22 1.00 20.92
CA ASN A 13 12.82 0.79 21.32
C ASN A 13 12.35 -0.68 21.32
N GLY A 14 13.29 -1.64 21.33
CA GLY A 14 12.98 -3.05 21.46
C GLY A 14 12.22 -3.30 22.76
N GLY A 15 11.06 -3.95 22.62
CA GLY A 15 10.20 -4.32 23.74
C GLY A 15 9.55 -3.16 24.47
N TRP A 16 9.61 -1.92 23.95
CA TRP A 16 8.94 -0.79 24.57
C TRP A 16 7.43 -0.98 24.62
N ASP A 17 6.80 -1.59 23.62
CA ASP A 17 5.37 -1.87 23.61
C ASP A 17 4.96 -3.11 24.42
N ASN A 18 5.92 -3.89 24.95
CA ASN A 18 5.62 -5.16 25.61
C ASN A 18 4.81 -4.94 26.90
N GLY A 19 3.63 -5.55 26.96
CA GLY A 19 2.76 -5.51 28.15
C GLY A 19 2.05 -4.17 28.38
N ARG A 20 2.20 -3.19 27.48
CA ARG A 20 1.49 -1.92 27.54
C ARG A 20 0.09 -2.04 26.94
N SER A 21 -0.83 -1.21 27.44
CA SER A 21 -2.20 -1.19 26.92
C SER A 21 -2.26 -0.51 25.54
N VAL A 22 -3.32 -0.81 24.80
CA VAL A 22 -3.61 -0.10 23.53
C VAL A 22 -3.68 1.40 23.74
N ASP A 23 -4.31 1.87 24.83
CA ASP A 23 -4.47 3.29 25.12
C ASP A 23 -3.12 3.98 25.40
N GLU A 24 -2.20 3.32 26.10
CA GLU A 24 -0.85 3.85 26.36
C GLU A 24 -0.04 3.97 25.07
N VAL A 25 -0.07 2.92 24.24
CA VAL A 25 0.60 2.93 22.93
C VAL A 25 -0.04 3.98 22.00
N ALA A 26 -1.36 4.13 22.02
CA ALA A 26 -2.09 5.12 21.23
C ALA A 26 -1.74 6.55 21.68
N ALA A 27 -1.64 6.80 22.99
CA ALA A 27 -1.25 8.09 23.52
C ALA A 27 0.17 8.49 23.07
N TYR A 28 1.10 7.54 23.06
CA TYR A 28 2.47 7.75 22.57
C TYR A 28 2.50 8.09 21.07
N ILE A 29 1.80 7.31 20.24
CA ILE A 29 1.69 7.58 18.79
C ILE A 29 1.02 8.94 18.56
N ALA A 30 -0.09 9.23 19.26
CA ALA A 30 -0.82 10.48 19.14
C ALA A 30 0.03 11.69 19.55
N TYR A 31 0.88 11.56 20.57
CA TYR A 31 1.82 12.60 20.97
C TYR A 31 2.78 12.96 19.82
N ALA A 32 3.40 11.97 19.17
CA ALA A 32 4.26 12.21 18.02
C ALA A 32 3.50 12.83 16.84
N LEU A 33 2.29 12.34 16.56
CA LEU A 33 1.42 12.87 15.51
C LEU A 33 1.01 14.33 15.74
N ARG A 34 0.80 14.75 16.99
CA ARG A 34 0.48 16.15 17.34
C ARG A 34 1.61 17.10 16.98
N VAL A 35 2.86 16.67 17.05
CA VAL A 35 4.00 17.50 16.61
C VAL A 35 3.85 17.85 15.13
N LEU A 36 3.54 16.86 14.28
CA LEU A 36 3.28 17.08 12.85
C LEU A 36 2.06 17.98 12.61
N LYS A 37 0.97 17.74 13.36
CA LYS A 37 -0.26 18.54 13.25
C LYS A 37 -0.04 20.01 13.61
N ASN A 38 0.74 20.29 14.65
CA ASN A 38 1.00 21.65 15.13
C ASN A 38 1.85 22.47 14.15
N VAL A 39 2.49 21.84 13.17
CA VAL A 39 3.24 22.49 12.09
C VAL A 39 2.58 22.29 10.73
N ASP A 40 1.28 21.99 10.72
CA ASP A 40 0.44 21.84 9.52
C ASP A 40 0.93 20.78 8.51
N LEU A 41 1.66 19.77 8.97
CA LEU A 41 2.07 18.64 8.13
C LEU A 41 0.96 17.58 8.10
N PRO A 42 0.36 17.29 6.93
CA PRO A 42 -0.69 16.29 6.83
C PRO A 42 -0.11 14.90 7.07
N CYS A 43 -0.87 14.08 7.80
CA CYS A 43 -0.46 12.72 8.13
C CYS A 43 -1.68 11.80 8.07
N ALA A 44 -1.52 10.65 7.42
CA ALA A 44 -2.58 9.64 7.28
C ALA A 44 -2.16 8.27 7.82
N GLY A 45 -1.00 8.20 8.46
CA GLY A 45 -0.40 6.94 8.91
C GLY A 45 0.95 7.18 9.57
N PHE A 46 1.59 6.11 10.02
CA PHE A 46 2.85 6.22 10.75
C PHE A 46 3.83 5.09 10.39
N THR A 47 5.08 5.28 10.74
CA THR A 47 6.10 4.23 10.79
C THR A 47 6.66 4.17 12.21
N THR A 48 7.31 3.06 12.58
CA THR A 48 7.86 2.91 13.92
C THR A 48 9.38 2.70 13.89
N PRO A 49 10.13 3.31 14.82
CA PRO A 49 11.57 3.07 14.97
C PRO A 49 11.86 1.62 15.37
N GLY A 50 13.07 1.15 15.05
CA GLY A 50 13.55 -0.24 15.10
C GLY A 50 12.63 -1.28 15.72
N GLY A 51 12.63 -1.41 17.05
CA GLY A 51 11.98 -2.49 17.77
C GLY A 51 10.50 -2.28 18.07
N PHE A 52 10.01 -1.03 18.04
CA PHE A 52 8.67 -0.67 18.48
C PHE A 52 7.60 -1.33 17.59
N GLY A 53 6.69 -2.08 18.22
CA GLY A 53 5.60 -2.77 17.54
C GLY A 53 5.88 -4.25 17.25
N ASN A 54 7.09 -4.75 17.51
CA ASN A 54 7.41 -6.16 17.29
C ASN A 54 6.86 -7.08 18.38
N GLY A 55 6.59 -6.55 19.58
CA GLY A 55 6.13 -7.32 20.72
C GLY A 55 4.61 -7.34 20.91
N GLY A 56 3.91 -6.33 20.39
CA GLY A 56 2.45 -6.24 20.40
C GLY A 56 1.90 -5.82 19.04
N LYS A 57 1.94 -6.71 18.03
CA LYS A 57 1.50 -6.37 16.67
C LYS A 57 0.04 -5.92 16.61
N GLY A 58 -0.84 -6.62 17.34
CA GLY A 58 -2.25 -6.29 17.42
C GLY A 58 -2.49 -4.99 18.17
N GLU A 59 -1.77 -4.77 19.26
CA GLU A 59 -1.81 -3.56 20.07
C GLU A 59 -1.35 -2.35 19.26
N LEU A 60 -0.25 -2.47 18.52
CA LEU A 60 0.27 -1.41 17.65
C LEU A 60 -0.78 -0.96 16.61
N SER A 61 -1.42 -1.93 15.98
CA SER A 61 -2.39 -1.65 14.92
C SER A 61 -3.66 -1.00 15.48
N ARG A 62 -4.21 -1.50 16.59
CA ARG A 62 -5.33 -0.84 17.30
C ARG A 62 -4.97 0.56 17.81
N ALA A 63 -3.78 0.70 18.37
CA ALA A 63 -3.28 1.98 18.88
C ALA A 63 -3.08 2.98 17.73
N GLY A 64 -2.55 2.53 16.61
CA GLY A 64 -2.42 3.29 15.38
C GLY A 64 -3.76 3.77 14.83
N LEU A 65 -4.76 2.88 14.82
CA LEU A 65 -6.13 3.21 14.41
C LEU A 65 -6.69 4.35 15.27
N GLN A 66 -6.62 4.22 16.60
CA GLN A 66 -7.09 5.24 17.55
C GLN A 66 -6.31 6.56 17.41
N ALA A 67 -4.98 6.50 17.37
CA ALA A 67 -4.12 7.68 17.39
C ALA A 67 -4.24 8.51 16.10
N VAL A 68 -4.16 7.86 14.93
CA VAL A 68 -4.22 8.57 13.64
C VAL A 68 -5.60 9.20 13.44
N ARG A 69 -6.68 8.50 13.79
CA ARG A 69 -8.05 9.04 13.73
C ARG A 69 -8.26 10.18 14.71
N SER A 70 -7.85 10.05 15.97
CA SER A 70 -8.05 11.10 16.97
C SER A 70 -7.29 12.38 16.67
N VAL A 71 -6.08 12.29 16.10
CA VAL A 71 -5.26 13.47 15.79
C VAL A 71 -5.64 14.07 14.44
N PHE A 72 -5.76 13.27 13.38
CA PHE A 72 -5.91 13.77 12.01
C PHE A 72 -7.28 13.50 11.37
N GLY A 73 -8.18 12.77 12.02
CA GLY A 73 -9.48 12.42 11.44
C GLY A 73 -9.37 11.54 10.20
N THR A 74 -8.23 10.85 10.00
CA THR A 74 -8.00 10.05 8.81
C THR A 74 -9.00 8.90 8.70
N GLU A 75 -9.73 8.84 7.59
CA GLU A 75 -10.75 7.81 7.38
C GLU A 75 -10.17 6.39 7.32
N VAL A 76 -9.08 6.21 6.58
CA VAL A 76 -8.34 4.94 6.45
C VAL A 76 -6.89 5.16 6.89
N PRO A 77 -6.59 5.04 8.19
CA PRO A 77 -5.22 5.05 8.69
C PRO A 77 -4.38 3.93 8.07
N HIS A 78 -3.08 4.14 8.02
CA HIS A 78 -2.13 3.11 7.63
C HIS A 78 -0.88 3.13 8.50
N TYR A 79 -0.11 2.05 8.43
CA TYR A 79 1.24 2.06 8.96
C TYR A 79 2.20 1.24 8.11
N PHE A 80 3.47 1.60 8.20
CA PHE A 80 4.56 1.00 7.45
C PHE A 80 5.63 0.56 8.44
N LYS A 81 5.79 -0.76 8.61
CA LYS A 81 6.71 -1.31 9.62
C LYS A 81 7.37 -2.60 9.16
N TYR A 82 6.57 -3.59 8.80
CA TYR A 82 7.11 -4.92 8.57
C TYR A 82 7.74 -5.02 7.20
N VAL A 83 8.82 -5.80 7.12
CA VAL A 83 9.56 -6.06 5.90
C VAL A 83 9.36 -7.51 5.52
N VAL A 84 9.07 -7.75 4.25
CA VAL A 84 8.91 -9.07 3.64
C VAL A 84 9.93 -9.17 2.50
N THR A 85 11.09 -9.75 2.78
CA THR A 85 12.20 -9.90 1.82
C THR A 85 12.28 -11.28 1.19
N GLU A 86 11.53 -12.22 1.75
CA GLU A 86 11.56 -13.64 1.48
C GLU A 86 10.89 -13.89 0.11
N PRO A 87 11.59 -14.54 -0.83
CA PRO A 87 11.01 -14.87 -2.12
C PRO A 87 9.74 -15.73 -1.96
N GLY A 88 8.71 -15.39 -2.73
CA GLY A 88 7.40 -16.05 -2.68
C GLY A 88 6.48 -15.61 -1.53
N GLU A 89 6.96 -14.84 -0.56
CA GLU A 89 6.09 -14.26 0.47
C GLU A 89 5.35 -13.01 -0.03
N SER A 90 4.06 -12.94 0.29
CA SER A 90 3.21 -11.84 -0.16
C SER A 90 3.51 -10.53 0.58
N THR A 91 3.57 -9.48 -0.22
CA THR A 91 3.76 -8.07 0.14
C THR A 91 2.45 -7.29 0.06
N GLN A 92 1.31 -7.98 -0.08
CA GLN A 92 0.03 -7.30 -0.08
C GLN A 92 -0.20 -6.56 1.25
N PRO A 93 -0.70 -5.31 1.18
CA PRO A 93 -1.23 -4.63 2.34
C PRO A 93 -2.26 -5.49 3.06
N ARG A 94 -2.29 -5.39 4.39
CA ARG A 94 -3.23 -6.14 5.24
C ARG A 94 -4.21 -5.18 5.86
N VAL A 95 -5.51 -5.38 5.59
CA VAL A 95 -6.58 -4.66 6.27
C VAL A 95 -6.82 -5.30 7.63
N GLU A 96 -6.71 -4.51 8.68
CA GLU A 96 -6.77 -4.96 10.06
C GLU A 96 -7.86 -4.20 10.83
N PHE A 97 -8.45 -4.86 11.83
CA PHE A 97 -9.48 -4.29 12.73
C PHE A 97 -10.66 -3.63 12.02
N ALA A 98 -11.08 -4.20 10.88
CA ALA A 98 -12.26 -3.74 10.15
C ALA A 98 -13.53 -3.89 11.01
N SER A 99 -14.30 -2.81 11.18
CA SER A 99 -15.53 -2.82 11.95
C SER A 99 -16.51 -1.73 11.47
N GLY A 100 -17.78 -1.84 11.87
CA GLY A 100 -18.79 -0.83 11.51
C GLY A 100 -19.05 -0.69 10.01
N LEU A 101 -18.76 -1.71 9.18
CA LEU A 101 -18.76 -1.61 7.71
C LEU A 101 -20.13 -1.24 7.09
N THR A 102 -21.22 -1.49 7.81
CA THR A 102 -22.59 -1.13 7.41
C THR A 102 -23.11 0.13 8.11
N SER A 103 -22.30 0.74 8.98
CA SER A 103 -22.62 2.00 9.67
C SER A 103 -22.15 3.22 8.86
N ASP A 104 -22.47 4.41 9.35
CA ASP A 104 -21.97 5.68 8.84
C ASP A 104 -20.49 5.94 9.21
N ALA A 105 -19.97 5.22 10.20
CA ALA A 105 -18.59 5.32 10.70
C ALA A 105 -17.82 3.99 10.56
N PRO A 106 -17.57 3.49 9.34
CA PRO A 106 -16.72 2.33 9.14
C PRO A 106 -15.28 2.64 9.54
N GLU A 107 -14.59 1.66 10.10
CA GLU A 107 -13.21 1.79 10.56
C GLU A 107 -12.38 0.58 10.12
N CYS A 108 -11.13 0.84 9.77
CA CYS A 108 -10.07 -0.15 9.61
C CYS A 108 -8.72 0.56 9.67
N ILE A 109 -7.64 -0.19 9.79
CA ILE A 109 -6.27 0.30 9.57
C ILE A 109 -5.57 -0.63 8.60
N VAL A 110 -4.67 -0.09 7.77
CA VAL A 110 -3.95 -0.90 6.78
C VAL A 110 -2.45 -0.92 7.06
N ASN A 111 -1.92 -2.13 7.22
CA ASN A 111 -0.50 -2.40 7.30
C ASN A 111 0.07 -2.54 5.88
N VAL A 112 0.99 -1.67 5.48
CA VAL A 112 1.67 -1.74 4.19
C VAL A 112 3.08 -2.25 4.41
N PRO A 113 3.40 -3.52 4.08
CA PRO A 113 4.73 -4.05 4.26
C PRO A 113 5.70 -3.52 3.20
N ALA A 114 6.98 -3.39 3.57
CA ALA A 114 8.05 -3.18 2.61
C ALA A 114 8.43 -4.51 1.96
N CYS A 115 8.72 -4.52 0.67
CA CYS A 115 9.20 -5.70 -0.04
C CYS A 115 10.73 -5.83 -0.08
N THR A 116 11.46 -4.81 0.39
CA THR A 116 12.92 -4.80 0.44
C THR A 116 13.42 -4.39 1.83
N GLY A 117 14.62 -4.85 2.19
CA GLY A 117 15.37 -4.23 3.27
C GLY A 117 15.86 -2.83 2.88
N ASP A 118 16.55 -2.16 3.79
CA ASP A 118 17.22 -0.89 3.48
C ASP A 118 18.52 -1.15 2.70
N TRP A 119 18.40 -1.29 1.38
CA TRP A 119 19.55 -1.52 0.50
C TRP A 119 20.11 -0.20 -0.06
N PHE A 120 19.68 0.95 0.48
CA PHE A 120 20.16 2.28 0.09
C PHE A 120 21.28 2.80 1.00
N GLY A 121 21.93 1.95 1.80
CA GLY A 121 23.00 2.33 2.72
C GLY A 121 22.70 2.03 4.19
N GLY A 122 21.52 1.47 4.49
CA GLY A 122 21.13 1.07 5.83
C GLY A 122 20.65 2.24 6.70
N TRP A 123 20.12 1.90 7.87
CA TRP A 123 19.58 2.87 8.83
C TRP A 123 20.66 3.67 9.57
N ASP A 124 21.83 3.06 9.78
CA ASP A 124 22.96 3.59 10.54
C ASP A 124 24.05 4.23 9.65
N ALA A 125 23.86 4.19 8.32
CA ALA A 125 24.81 4.67 7.33
C ALA A 125 26.20 4.01 7.39
N THR A 126 26.36 2.82 7.97
CA THR A 126 27.69 2.18 8.10
C THR A 126 28.06 1.32 6.89
N SER A 127 27.10 1.04 6.01
CA SER A 127 27.21 0.01 4.98
C SER A 127 26.79 0.54 3.60
N VAL A 128 27.49 1.54 3.09
CA VAL A 128 27.26 2.04 1.73
C VAL A 128 27.72 0.99 0.73
N GLY A 129 26.78 0.23 0.18
CA GLY A 129 27.06 -0.74 -0.86
C GLY A 129 27.54 -0.10 -2.17
N GLU A 130 28.07 -0.92 -3.07
CA GLU A 130 28.41 -0.47 -4.42
C GLU A 130 27.15 -0.17 -5.23
N ILE A 131 27.17 0.91 -6.04
CA ILE A 131 25.97 1.41 -6.73
C ILE A 131 25.34 0.33 -7.62
N GLY A 132 26.10 -0.23 -8.56
CA GLY A 132 25.60 -1.22 -9.52
C GLY A 132 25.00 -2.47 -8.85
N PRO A 133 25.79 -3.19 -8.04
CA PRO A 133 25.31 -4.36 -7.30
C PRO A 133 24.12 -4.07 -6.40
N SER A 134 24.06 -2.90 -5.76
CA SER A 134 22.92 -2.53 -4.92
C SER A 134 21.64 -2.33 -5.74
N ILE A 135 21.73 -1.70 -6.92
CA ILE A 135 20.58 -1.56 -7.84
C ILE A 135 20.14 -2.94 -8.34
N ASP A 136 21.08 -3.85 -8.68
CA ASP A 136 20.78 -5.19 -9.19
C ASP A 136 19.96 -6.04 -8.20
N ARG A 137 20.06 -5.78 -6.88
CA ARG A 137 19.19 -6.42 -5.87
C ARG A 137 17.71 -6.05 -6.04
N PHE A 138 17.43 -4.82 -6.47
CA PHE A 138 16.07 -4.36 -6.76
C PHE A 138 15.62 -4.81 -8.13
N ILE A 139 16.44 -4.54 -9.15
CA ILE A 139 16.15 -4.82 -10.56
C ILE A 139 17.47 -4.83 -11.36
N THR A 140 17.76 -5.93 -12.04
CA THR A 140 18.96 -6.09 -12.87
C THR A 140 18.90 -5.24 -14.15
N THR A 141 20.06 -5.03 -14.78
CA THR A 141 20.18 -4.22 -16.01
C THR A 141 19.36 -4.76 -17.18
N ASP A 142 19.15 -6.07 -17.25
CA ASP A 142 18.31 -6.75 -18.25
C ASP A 142 16.82 -6.76 -17.88
N PHE A 143 16.47 -6.24 -16.70
CA PHE A 143 15.13 -6.21 -16.13
C PHE A 143 14.50 -7.58 -15.84
N LEU A 144 15.29 -8.65 -15.86
CA LEU A 144 14.78 -10.03 -15.72
C LEU A 144 14.75 -10.52 -14.26
N SER A 145 15.49 -9.88 -13.36
CA SER A 145 15.62 -10.35 -11.98
C SER A 145 15.76 -9.20 -10.97
N GLY A 146 15.66 -9.53 -9.69
CA GLY A 146 15.63 -8.59 -8.58
C GLY A 146 14.29 -8.57 -7.87
N ARG A 147 14.27 -8.07 -6.63
CA ARG A 147 13.09 -8.15 -5.76
C ARG A 147 11.89 -7.37 -6.30
N LEU A 148 12.10 -6.23 -6.93
CA LEU A 148 11.01 -5.47 -7.54
C LEU A 148 10.43 -6.20 -8.74
N VAL A 149 11.26 -6.93 -9.50
CA VAL A 149 10.78 -7.71 -10.66
C VAL A 149 9.83 -8.82 -10.21
N GLU A 150 10.20 -9.53 -9.15
CA GLU A 150 9.38 -10.59 -8.56
C GLU A 150 8.02 -10.06 -8.06
N VAL A 151 8.05 -8.98 -7.25
CA VAL A 151 6.86 -8.44 -6.61
C VAL A 151 5.92 -7.79 -7.63
N ILE A 152 6.46 -7.01 -8.57
CA ILE A 152 5.69 -6.43 -9.67
C ILE A 152 5.13 -7.53 -10.57
N GLY A 153 5.92 -8.56 -10.88
CA GLY A 153 5.49 -9.71 -11.67
C GLY A 153 4.35 -10.51 -11.02
N SER A 154 4.28 -10.50 -9.69
CA SER A 154 3.20 -11.11 -8.91
C SER A 154 1.94 -10.22 -8.83
N GLY A 155 2.00 -8.99 -9.35
CA GLY A 155 0.89 -8.03 -9.32
C GLY A 155 0.66 -7.37 -7.96
N GLU A 156 1.67 -7.37 -7.08
CA GLU A 156 1.58 -6.83 -5.72
C GLU A 156 2.26 -5.44 -5.60
N PRO A 157 1.90 -4.61 -4.60
CA PRO A 157 2.56 -3.33 -4.37
C PRO A 157 4.03 -3.49 -3.96
N ALA A 158 4.93 -2.98 -4.79
CA ALA A 158 6.36 -2.98 -4.51
C ALA A 158 6.78 -1.74 -3.67
N ALA A 159 6.35 -1.69 -2.41
CA ALA A 159 6.78 -0.65 -1.48
C ALA A 159 8.19 -0.96 -0.95
N PHE A 160 9.14 -0.04 -1.05
CA PHE A 160 10.50 -0.21 -0.51
C PHE A 160 10.84 0.93 0.44
N LEU A 161 11.75 0.66 1.38
CA LEU A 161 12.12 1.58 2.45
C LEU A 161 13.54 2.11 2.29
N CYS A 162 13.77 3.29 2.84
CA CYS A 162 15.09 3.89 3.00
C CYS A 162 15.11 4.68 4.30
N HIS A 163 16.31 4.89 4.84
CA HIS A 163 16.53 5.89 5.88
C HIS A 163 17.36 7.04 5.33
N TRP A 164 17.09 8.25 5.84
CA TRP A 164 17.83 9.45 5.46
C TRP A 164 19.36 9.30 5.60
N PRO A 165 19.90 8.71 6.69
CA PRO A 165 21.33 8.47 6.82
C PRO A 165 21.90 7.56 5.72
N GLY A 166 21.15 6.54 5.26
CA GLY A 166 21.59 5.68 4.17
C GLY A 166 21.69 6.43 2.84
N LEU A 167 20.68 7.24 2.52
CA LEU A 167 20.65 8.02 1.27
C LEU A 167 21.81 9.03 1.17
N TYR A 168 22.18 9.66 2.29
CA TYR A 168 23.20 10.72 2.39
C TYR A 168 24.32 10.37 3.40
N CYS A 169 24.83 9.14 3.33
CA CYS A 169 25.84 8.63 4.26
C CYS A 169 27.07 9.54 4.33
N HIS A 170 27.29 10.18 5.49
CA HIS A 170 28.40 11.12 5.72
C HIS A 170 28.53 12.22 4.64
N GLY A 171 27.42 12.64 4.05
CA GLY A 171 27.39 13.62 2.95
C GLY A 171 27.63 13.02 1.56
N ALA A 172 27.95 11.73 1.46
CA ALA A 172 27.98 11.02 0.19
C ALA A 172 26.55 10.63 -0.23
N GLU A 173 26.20 10.95 -1.48
CA GLU A 173 24.87 10.67 -2.06
C GLU A 173 24.76 9.27 -2.67
N THR A 174 25.59 8.31 -2.24
CA THR A 174 25.65 6.99 -2.89
C THR A 174 24.31 6.26 -2.82
N GLY A 175 23.64 6.28 -1.66
CA GLY A 175 22.30 5.73 -1.49
C GLY A 175 21.26 6.42 -2.39
N PHE A 176 21.35 7.76 -2.51
CA PHE A 176 20.49 8.51 -3.42
C PHE A 176 20.73 8.17 -4.90
N ARG A 177 21.98 7.93 -5.32
CA ARG A 177 22.31 7.46 -6.68
C ARG A 177 21.80 6.05 -6.95
N ILE A 178 21.84 5.16 -5.93
CA ILE A 178 21.21 3.85 -6.00
C ILE A 178 19.70 4.02 -6.22
N PHE A 179 19.03 4.83 -5.40
CA PHE A 179 17.60 5.11 -5.56
C PHE A 179 17.24 5.64 -6.95
N GLN A 180 18.00 6.61 -7.48
CA GLN A 180 17.82 7.10 -8.84
C GLN A 180 17.98 5.99 -9.90
N GLY A 181 18.96 5.11 -9.74
CA GLY A 181 19.18 3.97 -10.62
C GLY A 181 18.02 2.98 -10.62
N VAL A 182 17.51 2.65 -9.42
CA VAL A 182 16.33 1.78 -9.25
C VAL A 182 15.11 2.38 -9.95
N VAL A 183 14.79 3.65 -9.67
CA VAL A 183 13.65 4.34 -10.28
C VAL A 183 13.77 4.40 -11.81
N LYS A 184 14.98 4.66 -12.34
CA LYS A 184 15.23 4.65 -13.79
C LYS A 184 14.95 3.28 -14.40
N ARG A 185 15.47 2.20 -13.81
CA ARG A 185 15.28 0.83 -14.32
C ARG A 185 13.82 0.39 -14.23
N VAL A 186 13.12 0.68 -13.13
CA VAL A 186 11.68 0.38 -12.99
C VAL A 186 10.87 1.08 -14.08
N ASN A 187 11.12 2.38 -14.33
CA ASN A 187 10.40 3.10 -15.38
C ASN A 187 10.75 2.60 -16.79
N GLN A 188 11.99 2.18 -17.05
CA GLN A 188 12.38 1.58 -18.33
C GLN A 188 11.73 0.20 -18.56
N ALA A 189 11.69 -0.64 -17.52
CA ALA A 189 11.16 -1.99 -17.62
C ALA A 189 9.62 -2.02 -17.76
N TYR A 190 8.92 -1.15 -17.03
CA TYR A 190 7.47 -1.24 -16.90
C TYR A 190 6.70 -0.07 -17.50
N GLY A 191 7.33 1.10 -17.67
CA GLY A 191 6.69 2.27 -18.26
C GLY A 191 5.41 2.67 -17.54
N ASP A 192 4.33 2.83 -18.30
CA ASP A 192 3.00 3.22 -17.80
C ASP A 192 2.27 2.11 -17.04
N ARG A 193 2.79 0.88 -17.03
CA ARG A 193 2.25 -0.25 -16.26
C ARG A 193 2.48 -0.12 -14.75
N ILE A 194 3.28 0.85 -14.31
CA ILE A 194 3.48 1.18 -12.89
C ILE A 194 2.75 2.45 -12.54
N ARG A 195 2.02 2.39 -11.42
CA ARG A 195 1.40 3.55 -10.79
C ARG A 195 2.16 3.86 -9.50
N TRP A 196 2.82 5.02 -9.45
CA TRP A 196 3.39 5.55 -8.23
C TRP A 196 2.26 6.05 -7.31
N MET A 197 2.25 5.59 -6.07
CA MET A 197 1.19 5.87 -5.11
C MET A 197 1.78 6.21 -3.74
N LYS A 198 1.11 7.10 -3.01
CA LYS A 198 1.33 7.29 -1.58
C LYS A 198 0.86 6.04 -0.84
N LEU A 199 1.46 5.77 0.32
CA LEU A 199 1.02 4.69 1.20
C LEU A 199 -0.46 4.83 1.59
N SER A 200 -0.95 6.06 1.76
CA SER A 200 -2.38 6.34 2.01
C SER A 200 -3.30 5.96 0.85
N GLU A 201 -2.82 6.07 -0.40
CA GLU A 201 -3.59 5.67 -1.57
C GLU A 201 -3.63 4.15 -1.71
N ILE A 202 -2.49 3.47 -1.42
CA ILE A 202 -2.42 2.00 -1.35
C ILE A 202 -3.36 1.49 -0.27
N ALA A 203 -3.30 2.07 0.93
CA ALA A 203 -4.17 1.71 2.04
C ALA A 203 -5.65 1.85 1.70
N ARG A 204 -6.04 3.00 1.12
CA ARG A 204 -7.41 3.24 0.68
C ARG A 204 -7.85 2.23 -0.38
N TYR A 205 -7.00 1.92 -1.35
CA TYR A 205 -7.31 0.94 -2.39
C TYR A 205 -7.55 -0.45 -1.80
N TRP A 206 -6.69 -0.90 -0.88
CA TRP A 206 -6.85 -2.21 -0.22
C TRP A 206 -8.08 -2.27 0.69
N ALA A 207 -8.34 -1.21 1.47
CA ALA A 207 -9.54 -1.10 2.27
C ALA A 207 -10.82 -1.20 1.40
N ALA A 208 -10.87 -0.51 0.27
CA ALA A 208 -11.99 -0.61 -0.65
C ALA A 208 -12.07 -1.98 -1.34
N LYS A 209 -10.93 -2.53 -1.78
CA LYS A 209 -10.83 -3.85 -2.45
C LYS A 209 -11.37 -4.98 -1.57
N GLU A 210 -11.00 -4.98 -0.30
CA GLU A 210 -11.37 -6.07 0.62
C GLU A 210 -12.74 -5.88 1.25
N LEU A 211 -13.14 -4.64 1.54
CA LEU A 211 -14.32 -4.37 2.36
C LEU A 211 -15.56 -3.93 1.58
N THR A 212 -15.45 -3.71 0.26
CA THR A 212 -16.62 -3.43 -0.58
C THR A 212 -17.45 -4.69 -0.76
N ALA A 213 -18.64 -4.69 -0.18
CA ALA A 213 -19.62 -5.75 -0.43
C ALA A 213 -20.24 -5.57 -1.81
N TRP A 214 -20.61 -6.68 -2.45
CA TRP A 214 -21.25 -6.64 -3.75
C TRP A 214 -22.34 -7.71 -3.89
N MET A 215 -23.36 -7.40 -4.69
CA MET A 215 -24.40 -8.34 -5.10
C MET A 215 -24.57 -8.29 -6.60
N ARG A 216 -24.64 -9.46 -7.21
CA ARG A 216 -24.69 -9.60 -8.67
C ARG A 216 -26.06 -10.08 -9.12
N ASP A 217 -26.56 -9.47 -10.18
CA ASP A 217 -27.68 -9.96 -10.98
C ASP A 217 -27.20 -10.24 -12.43
N ALA A 218 -28.12 -10.49 -13.36
CA ALA A 218 -27.82 -10.90 -14.74
C ALA A 218 -26.91 -9.91 -15.48
N ARG A 219 -27.15 -8.61 -15.33
CA ARG A 219 -26.46 -7.52 -16.04
C ARG A 219 -26.05 -6.34 -15.16
N THR A 220 -26.17 -6.50 -13.85
CA THR A 220 -25.83 -5.48 -12.86
C THR A 220 -25.01 -6.05 -11.72
N LEU A 221 -24.25 -5.17 -11.09
CA LEU A 221 -23.46 -5.42 -9.90
C LEU A 221 -23.67 -4.24 -8.94
N ASP A 222 -24.44 -4.48 -7.88
CA ASP A 222 -24.63 -3.52 -6.80
C ASP A 222 -23.42 -3.59 -5.87
N LEU A 223 -22.80 -2.45 -5.61
CA LEU A 223 -21.65 -2.28 -4.76
C LEU A 223 -22.03 -1.47 -3.53
N ARG A 224 -21.60 -1.90 -2.35
CA ARG A 224 -21.71 -1.17 -1.09
C ARG A 224 -20.30 -1.00 -0.52
N ALA A 225 -19.72 0.17 -0.75
CA ALA A 225 -18.35 0.49 -0.39
C ALA A 225 -18.30 1.27 0.94
N PRO A 226 -17.66 0.74 2.00
CA PRO A 226 -17.45 1.48 3.24
C PRO A 226 -16.52 2.69 3.04
N PHE A 227 -15.61 2.61 2.07
CA PHE A 227 -14.62 3.64 1.76
C PHE A 227 -14.66 3.97 0.26
N ALA A 228 -14.61 5.25 -0.08
CA ALA A 228 -14.43 5.68 -1.47
C ALA A 228 -13.02 5.32 -1.95
N CYS A 229 -12.89 5.00 -3.23
CA CYS A 229 -11.62 4.65 -3.86
C CYS A 229 -11.53 5.11 -5.31
N ASP A 230 -10.54 5.93 -5.58
CA ASP A 230 -10.19 6.39 -6.92
C ASP A 230 -9.57 5.28 -7.78
N GLY A 231 -9.99 5.17 -9.04
CA GLY A 231 -9.47 4.18 -9.99
C GLY A 231 -9.61 2.74 -9.51
N PHE A 232 -10.70 2.44 -8.80
CA PHE A 232 -11.06 1.09 -8.40
C PHE A 232 -11.25 0.22 -9.63
N THR A 233 -10.56 -0.94 -9.65
CA THR A 233 -10.54 -1.83 -10.81
C THR A 233 -11.18 -3.17 -10.47
N MET A 234 -12.08 -3.64 -11.35
CA MET A 234 -12.73 -4.94 -11.21
C MET A 234 -12.67 -5.72 -12.52
N ARG A 235 -12.57 -7.05 -12.43
CA ARG A 235 -12.81 -7.97 -13.54
C ARG A 235 -14.13 -8.68 -13.31
N ILE A 236 -15.00 -8.66 -14.30
CA ILE A 236 -16.37 -9.17 -14.22
C ILE A 236 -16.59 -10.12 -15.37
N ALA A 237 -16.92 -11.38 -15.07
CA ALA A 237 -17.36 -12.31 -16.10
C ALA A 237 -18.73 -11.88 -16.65
N THR A 238 -18.91 -11.80 -17.96
CA THR A 238 -20.17 -11.41 -18.62
C THR A 238 -20.68 -12.55 -19.49
N LYS A 239 -21.95 -12.49 -19.92
CA LYS A 239 -22.45 -13.40 -20.97
C LYS A 239 -22.46 -12.63 -22.28
N GLY A 240 -21.59 -13.01 -23.20
CA GLY A 240 -21.35 -12.27 -24.44
C GLY A 240 -20.65 -10.93 -24.19
N GLU A 241 -20.43 -10.22 -25.29
CA GLU A 241 -19.71 -8.95 -25.33
C GLU A 241 -20.67 -7.78 -25.05
N PRO A 242 -20.48 -7.04 -23.94
CA PRO A 242 -21.26 -5.83 -23.71
C PRO A 242 -20.94 -4.78 -24.79
N LYS A 243 -21.97 -4.07 -25.25
CA LYS A 243 -21.86 -2.86 -26.05
C LYS A 243 -21.54 -1.65 -25.16
N ASN A 244 -22.00 -1.65 -23.92
CA ASN A 244 -21.84 -0.51 -23.02
C ASN A 244 -21.68 -0.92 -21.54
N VAL A 245 -20.99 -0.09 -20.76
CA VAL A 245 -20.77 -0.27 -19.32
C VAL A 245 -20.95 1.06 -18.58
N ARG A 246 -21.67 1.04 -17.46
CA ARG A 246 -22.01 2.22 -16.64
C ARG A 246 -21.81 1.96 -15.15
N VAL A 247 -21.44 2.96 -14.36
CA VAL A 247 -21.26 2.89 -12.88
C VAL A 247 -22.41 3.54 -12.10
N LYS A 248 -23.18 4.38 -12.77
CA LYS A 248 -24.41 5.05 -12.33
C LYS A 248 -25.31 5.21 -13.55
N ALA A 249 -26.58 5.61 -13.35
CA ALA A 249 -27.55 5.76 -14.44
C ALA A 249 -27.00 6.54 -15.66
N ASP A 250 -26.20 7.58 -15.38
CA ASP A 250 -25.75 8.56 -16.39
C ASP A 250 -24.24 8.52 -16.69
N GLU A 251 -23.47 7.67 -16.01
CA GLU A 251 -22.00 7.65 -16.14
C GLU A 251 -21.54 6.48 -17.01
N ASN A 252 -21.40 6.72 -18.33
CA ASN A 252 -20.85 5.76 -19.29
C ASN A 252 -19.32 5.69 -19.20
N LEU A 253 -18.78 4.47 -19.13
CA LEU A 253 -17.35 4.23 -19.24
C LEU A 253 -16.93 4.16 -20.71
N SER A 254 -15.77 4.74 -21.01
CA SER A 254 -15.16 4.69 -22.34
C SER A 254 -14.52 3.33 -22.61
N ARG A 255 -14.81 2.73 -23.77
CA ARG A 255 -14.22 1.45 -24.16
C ARG A 255 -12.81 1.65 -24.71
N VAL A 256 -11.87 0.81 -24.28
CA VAL A 256 -10.51 0.71 -24.80
C VAL A 256 -10.33 -0.65 -25.45
N GLN A 257 -9.75 -0.70 -26.66
CA GLN A 257 -9.50 -1.96 -27.39
C GLN A 257 -8.10 -2.53 -27.15
N ASP A 258 -7.15 -1.68 -26.77
CA ASP A 258 -5.78 -2.07 -26.49
C ASP A 258 -5.70 -2.89 -25.19
N ALA A 259 -5.36 -4.16 -25.32
CA ALA A 259 -5.24 -5.11 -24.21
C ALA A 259 -3.93 -4.94 -23.42
N ASP A 260 -2.91 -4.31 -24.00
CA ASP A 260 -1.59 -4.13 -23.39
C ASP A 260 -1.50 -2.81 -22.62
N ARG A 261 -2.35 -1.83 -22.99
CA ARG A 261 -2.43 -0.54 -22.30
C ARG A 261 -3.16 -0.64 -20.94
N PRO A 262 -2.59 -0.04 -19.87
CA PRO A 262 -3.28 0.09 -18.59
C PRO A 262 -4.61 0.84 -18.69
N LEU A 263 -5.64 0.30 -18.01
CA LEU A 263 -6.95 0.96 -17.89
C LEU A 263 -6.84 2.23 -17.02
N LYS A 264 -7.32 3.35 -17.56
CA LYS A 264 -7.45 4.60 -16.79
C LYS A 264 -8.85 4.70 -16.17
N ARG A 265 -9.02 5.66 -15.27
CA ARG A 265 -10.33 5.99 -14.66
C ARG A 265 -11.35 6.29 -15.75
N GLY A 266 -12.59 5.81 -15.57
CA GLY A 266 -13.65 6.01 -16.55
C GLY A 266 -13.52 5.10 -17.78
N GLN A 267 -12.72 4.04 -17.71
CA GLN A 267 -12.46 3.16 -18.85
C GLN A 267 -12.82 1.71 -18.56
N TRP A 268 -13.13 0.98 -19.63
CA TRP A 268 -13.32 -0.46 -19.58
C TRP A 268 -12.80 -1.13 -20.86
N ARG A 269 -12.55 -2.44 -20.80
CA ARG A 269 -12.19 -3.26 -21.95
C ARG A 269 -12.71 -4.68 -21.80
N THR A 270 -12.79 -5.42 -22.89
CA THR A 270 -13.08 -6.85 -22.90
C THR A 270 -11.84 -7.65 -22.49
N THR A 271 -12.01 -8.70 -21.70
CA THR A 271 -10.89 -9.59 -21.35
C THR A 271 -10.51 -10.48 -22.53
N THR A 272 -9.21 -10.65 -22.78
CA THR A 272 -8.70 -11.60 -23.77
C THR A 272 -9.00 -13.05 -23.36
N GLY A 273 -9.70 -13.79 -24.23
CA GLY A 273 -9.90 -15.25 -24.09
C GLY A 273 -10.98 -15.73 -23.11
N ARG A 274 -11.74 -14.83 -22.46
CA ARG A 274 -12.92 -15.18 -21.64
C ARG A 274 -14.02 -14.14 -21.80
N ASP A 275 -15.27 -14.57 -21.75
CA ASP A 275 -16.44 -13.68 -21.71
C ASP A 275 -16.41 -12.83 -20.44
N GLY A 276 -15.89 -11.62 -20.54
CA GLY A 276 -15.74 -10.73 -19.40
C GLY A 276 -15.23 -9.35 -19.77
N ILE A 277 -15.31 -8.46 -18.79
CA ILE A 277 -14.85 -7.08 -18.87
C ILE A 277 -13.94 -6.75 -17.69
N GLU A 278 -13.00 -5.84 -17.94
CA GLU A 278 -12.27 -5.13 -16.91
C GLU A 278 -12.72 -3.68 -16.91
N VAL A 279 -13.01 -3.14 -15.73
CA VAL A 279 -13.53 -1.79 -15.53
C VAL A 279 -12.63 -1.06 -14.54
N CYS A 280 -12.38 0.23 -14.78
CA CYS A 280 -11.65 1.11 -13.87
C CYS A 280 -12.46 2.41 -13.68
N PHE A 281 -12.90 2.69 -12.46
CA PHE A 281 -13.78 3.80 -12.13
C PHE A 281 -13.54 4.33 -10.72
N ASP A 282 -14.04 5.52 -10.42
CA ASP A 282 -13.99 6.06 -9.06
C ASP A 282 -15.16 5.50 -8.25
N LEU A 283 -14.87 4.63 -7.29
CA LEU A 283 -15.84 3.99 -6.42
C LEU A 283 -16.30 4.99 -5.35
N PRO A 284 -17.56 5.44 -5.35
CA PRO A 284 -18.06 6.31 -4.30
C PRO A 284 -18.26 5.53 -3.00
N LYS A 285 -18.17 6.23 -1.86
CA LYS A 285 -18.62 5.67 -0.57
C LYS A 285 -20.14 5.46 -0.60
N GLY A 286 -20.59 4.36 0.00
CA GLY A 286 -22.00 3.99 0.03
C GLY A 286 -22.38 3.07 -1.14
N VAL A 287 -23.57 3.28 -1.70
CA VAL A 287 -24.13 2.40 -2.74
C VAL A 287 -23.84 2.95 -4.14
N SER A 288 -23.39 2.07 -5.04
CA SER A 288 -23.29 2.34 -6.48
C SER A 288 -23.67 1.08 -7.27
N GLN A 289 -24.07 1.23 -8.54
CA GLN A 289 -24.48 0.10 -9.37
C GLN A 289 -23.73 0.13 -10.70
N LEU A 290 -22.91 -0.89 -10.93
CA LEU A 290 -22.35 -1.13 -12.25
C LEU A 290 -23.35 -1.90 -13.12
N ARG A 291 -23.55 -1.49 -14.37
CA ARG A 291 -24.43 -2.14 -15.35
C ARG A 291 -23.72 -2.33 -16.68
N TRP A 292 -23.95 -3.45 -17.34
CA TRP A 292 -23.43 -3.72 -18.69
C TRP A 292 -24.53 -4.25 -19.61
N GLU A 293 -24.53 -3.79 -20.86
CA GLU A 293 -25.58 -4.07 -21.86
C GLU A 293 -25.02 -4.62 -23.16
#